data_AF-A0A7W5C8T2-F1
#
_entry.id   AF-A0A7W5C8T2-F1
#
_cell.length_a   1.000
_cell.length_b   1.000
_cell.length_c   1.000
_cell.angle_alpha   90.00
_cell.angle_beta   90.00
_cell.angle_gamma   90.00
#
_symmetry.space_group_name_H-M   'P 1'
#
loop_
_entity.id
_entity.type
_entity.pdbx_description
1 polymer ?
#
loop_
_entity_poly.entity_id
_entity_poly.type
_entity_poly.pdbx_seq_one_letter_code
_entity_poly.pdbx_strand_id
1 'polypeptide(L)'
;MTQIVKSELAKKVLVPLLVLSLLAAMVGVLAKSNYVRAEEAPGLPTFDIPALSSEHQTSSLPNVIVVATGGTLAGKARDDDKTNFQNYAAGTFKMADLVAQLPKHKTADVSTFQFGNKGSGGYTIKELYDLSLAVDAALKIYDSAVVTTGTDTMEEIAYFLDLTVRSEKPVVVTGAMRPWDVIGTDGPANLYQAIKVAGSDKTKWFGTVVMLNDVIYAAREVTKTNAHRNDTFDAPMFGALGYVDDPAVRIYRAPARAAKAGKSTWASPFDLRTISKDSLPIVEIVYSYQEAGGGAIRGLVADGAKGIVTAGTGAGGISSQLSTARSAAIKDKGVVFVSTTRTGSGSIYDSGSGNVIGGDNLNAAHARMMLLLSLAFTNDVSTIRNWFTTFGTQDVEISVDENTVLSTSVEEPIVTEPTPEAVLPTATASPTTEPTTAPTADSTIDPTTEPATEPTTETVPVTP
;
A
#
# COMPACT_ATOMS: atom_id res chain seq x y z
N MET A 1 -54.01 -23.95 60.39
CA MET A 1 -53.24 -25.01 59.70
C MET A 1 -53.18 -24.88 58.16
N THR A 2 -54.01 -24.04 57.52
CA THR A 2 -54.26 -24.10 56.07
C THR A 2 -53.28 -23.33 55.15
N GLN A 3 -52.44 -22.43 55.69
CA GLN A 3 -51.45 -21.68 54.87
C GLN A 3 -50.12 -22.41 54.67
N ILE A 4 -49.66 -23.20 55.64
CA ILE A 4 -48.34 -23.86 55.58
C ILE A 4 -48.30 -24.94 54.49
N VAL A 5 -49.41 -25.66 54.27
CA VAL A 5 -49.50 -26.74 53.28
C VAL A 5 -49.38 -26.24 51.82
N LYS A 6 -49.83 -24.99 51.53
CA LYS A 6 -49.71 -24.41 50.18
C LYS A 6 -48.27 -24.09 49.77
N SER A 7 -47.41 -23.76 50.73
CA SER A 7 -45.97 -23.49 50.51
C SER A 7 -45.20 -24.74 50.06
N GLU A 8 -45.44 -25.87 50.73
CA GLU A 8 -44.80 -27.16 50.42
C GLU A 8 -45.18 -27.68 49.03
N LEU A 9 -46.47 -27.63 48.68
CA LEU A 9 -46.95 -28.11 47.38
C LEU A 9 -46.44 -27.23 46.22
N ALA A 10 -46.40 -25.90 46.42
CA ALA A 10 -45.82 -24.98 45.45
C ALA A 10 -44.33 -25.25 45.24
N LYS A 11 -43.54 -25.47 46.30
CA LYS A 11 -42.11 -25.81 46.16
C LYS A 11 -41.89 -27.15 45.45
N LYS A 12 -42.70 -28.17 45.75
CA LYS A 12 -42.55 -29.53 45.18
C LYS A 12 -42.96 -29.64 43.71
N VAL A 13 -43.78 -28.73 43.19
CA VAL A 13 -44.25 -28.75 41.79
C VAL A 13 -43.64 -27.64 40.95
N LEU A 14 -43.56 -26.40 41.46
CA LEU A 14 -43.12 -25.24 40.69
C LEU A 14 -41.61 -25.23 40.44
N VAL A 15 -40.80 -25.68 41.42
CA VAL A 15 -39.33 -25.75 41.29
C VAL A 15 -38.90 -26.74 40.20
N PRO A 16 -39.36 -28.01 40.17
CA PRO A 16 -38.98 -28.91 39.08
C PRO A 16 -39.51 -28.45 37.71
N LEU A 17 -40.66 -27.78 37.63
CA LEU A 17 -41.14 -27.15 36.38
C LEU A 17 -40.23 -26.01 35.91
N LEU A 18 -39.75 -25.16 36.83
CA LEU A 18 -38.78 -24.09 36.53
C LEU A 18 -37.44 -24.67 36.08
N VAL A 19 -36.93 -25.70 36.76
CA VAL A 19 -35.72 -26.42 36.36
C VAL A 19 -35.89 -27.08 34.98
N LEU A 20 -37.04 -27.71 34.71
CA LEU A 20 -37.32 -28.30 33.40
C LEU A 20 -37.43 -27.24 32.29
N SER A 21 -37.97 -26.06 32.60
CA SER A 21 -38.03 -24.93 31.65
C SER A 21 -36.65 -24.32 31.38
N LEU A 22 -35.78 -24.22 32.40
CA LEU A 22 -34.37 -23.81 32.22
C LEU A 22 -33.57 -24.86 31.44
N LEU A 23 -33.79 -26.16 31.67
CA LEU A 23 -33.19 -27.23 30.86
C LEU A 23 -33.68 -27.19 29.41
N ALA A 24 -34.97 -26.98 29.17
CA ALA A 24 -35.52 -26.81 27.82
C ALA A 24 -34.96 -25.55 27.13
N ALA A 25 -34.77 -24.45 27.87
CA ALA A 25 -34.12 -23.24 27.36
C ALA A 25 -32.63 -23.46 27.06
N MET A 26 -31.89 -24.17 27.94
CA MET A 26 -30.49 -24.55 27.68
C MET A 26 -30.37 -25.47 26.46
N VAL A 27 -31.25 -26.47 26.31
CA VAL A 27 -31.29 -27.34 25.13
C VAL A 27 -31.66 -26.55 23.87
N GLY A 28 -32.57 -25.57 23.98
CA GLY A 28 -32.89 -24.65 22.88
C GLY A 28 -31.74 -23.70 22.49
N VAL A 29 -30.89 -23.31 23.46
CA VAL A 29 -29.66 -22.54 23.22
C VAL A 29 -28.55 -23.42 22.64
N LEU A 30 -28.38 -24.66 23.13
CA LEU A 30 -27.44 -25.65 22.59
C LEU A 30 -27.84 -26.19 21.20
N ALA A 31 -29.14 -26.15 20.85
CA ALA A 31 -29.63 -26.43 19.52
C ALA A 31 -29.58 -25.20 18.57
N LYS A 32 -29.45 -23.99 19.12
CA LYS A 32 -29.24 -22.74 18.35
C LYS A 32 -27.79 -22.28 18.27
N SER A 33 -26.89 -22.82 19.10
CA SER A 33 -25.52 -23.02 18.64
C SER A 33 -25.60 -24.03 17.51
N ASN A 34 -25.75 -23.51 16.28
CA ASN A 34 -25.21 -24.19 15.13
C ASN A 34 -23.82 -24.65 15.54
N TYR A 35 -23.63 -25.96 15.60
CA TYR A 35 -22.29 -26.50 15.48
C TYR A 35 -21.80 -25.96 14.14
N VAL A 36 -20.97 -24.91 14.22
CA VAL A 36 -20.09 -24.52 13.13
C VAL A 36 -19.20 -25.74 12.98
N ARG A 37 -19.64 -26.64 12.11
CA ARG A 37 -18.81 -27.71 11.56
C ARG A 37 -17.56 -27.00 11.14
N ALA A 38 -16.44 -27.27 11.83
CA ALA A 38 -15.18 -26.57 11.62
C ALA A 38 -14.97 -26.49 10.11
N GLU A 39 -14.98 -25.27 9.59
CA GLU A 39 -15.03 -25.05 8.15
C GLU A 39 -13.80 -25.75 7.58
N GLU A 40 -14.02 -26.68 6.66
CA GLU A 40 -12.97 -27.60 6.22
C GLU A 40 -11.84 -26.75 5.65
N ALA A 41 -10.64 -26.89 6.22
CA ALA A 41 -9.57 -25.91 6.04
C ALA A 41 -9.38 -25.62 4.54
N PRO A 42 -9.40 -24.34 4.13
CA PRO A 42 -9.58 -23.98 2.73
C PRO A 42 -8.51 -24.64 1.88
N GLY A 43 -8.92 -25.29 0.78
CA GLY A 43 -8.02 -25.94 -0.15
C GLY A 43 -7.08 -24.91 -0.78
N LEU A 44 -5.88 -24.79 -0.23
CA LEU A 44 -4.91 -23.79 -0.69
C LEU A 44 -4.34 -24.19 -2.06
N PRO A 45 -4.16 -23.23 -2.98
CA PRO A 45 -3.49 -23.47 -4.25
C PRO A 45 -2.03 -23.92 -4.02
N THR A 46 -1.57 -24.84 -4.87
CA THR A 46 -0.15 -25.19 -5.01
C THR A 46 0.48 -24.41 -6.16
N PHE A 47 1.75 -24.04 -6.02
CA PHE A 47 2.49 -23.27 -7.02
C PHE A 47 3.80 -23.97 -7.33
N ASP A 48 4.11 -24.14 -8.62
CA ASP A 48 5.37 -24.71 -9.11
C ASP A 48 6.50 -23.67 -9.04
N ILE A 49 6.81 -23.22 -7.82
CA ILE A 49 7.95 -22.34 -7.58
C ILE A 49 9.24 -23.12 -7.88
N PRO A 50 10.13 -22.62 -8.74
CA PRO A 50 11.39 -23.29 -9.03
C PRO A 50 12.25 -23.42 -7.77
N ALA A 51 12.90 -24.58 -7.61
CA ALA A 51 13.93 -24.76 -6.60
C ALA A 51 15.21 -24.00 -6.98
N LEU A 52 16.02 -23.63 -5.98
CA LEU A 52 17.35 -23.06 -6.23
C LEU A 52 18.23 -24.03 -7.01
N SER A 53 18.93 -23.55 -8.04
CA SER A 53 19.94 -24.32 -8.76
C SER A 53 21.15 -24.61 -7.87
N SER A 54 21.97 -25.61 -8.21
CA SER A 54 23.21 -25.90 -7.46
C SER A 54 24.20 -24.72 -7.46
N GLU A 55 24.22 -23.92 -8.52
CA GLU A 55 24.99 -22.66 -8.56
C GLU A 55 24.47 -21.69 -7.49
N HIS A 56 23.18 -21.42 -7.49
CA HIS A 56 22.52 -20.49 -6.56
C HIS A 56 22.66 -20.92 -5.09
N GLN A 57 22.60 -22.22 -4.80
CA GLN A 57 22.79 -22.79 -3.45
C GLN A 57 24.21 -22.60 -2.90
N THR A 58 25.22 -22.39 -3.76
CA THR A 58 26.64 -22.24 -3.37
C THR A 58 27.18 -20.82 -3.54
N SER A 59 26.36 -19.93 -4.10
CA SER A 59 26.71 -18.54 -4.32
C SER A 59 26.68 -17.72 -3.03
N SER A 60 27.48 -16.64 -2.99
CA SER A 60 27.44 -15.63 -1.93
C SER A 60 26.49 -14.47 -2.21
N LEU A 61 25.78 -14.50 -3.35
CA LEU A 61 24.79 -13.49 -3.73
C LEU A 61 23.39 -13.83 -3.19
N PRO A 62 22.54 -12.82 -2.97
CA PRO A 62 21.15 -13.03 -2.56
C PRO A 62 20.34 -13.70 -3.68
N ASN A 63 19.46 -14.63 -3.31
CA ASN A 63 18.57 -15.33 -4.23
C ASN A 63 17.27 -14.54 -4.42
N VAL A 64 17.08 -13.95 -5.61
CA VAL A 64 15.90 -13.15 -5.97
C VAL A 64 15.00 -13.94 -6.91
N ILE A 65 13.70 -14.03 -6.59
CA ILE A 65 12.67 -14.57 -7.50
C ILE A 65 11.86 -13.45 -8.13
N VAL A 66 11.82 -13.41 -9.47
CA VAL A 66 10.91 -12.52 -10.21
C VAL A 66 9.59 -13.25 -10.47
N VAL A 67 8.57 -12.89 -9.70
CA VAL A 67 7.18 -13.35 -9.85
C VAL A 67 6.50 -12.47 -10.90
N ALA A 68 6.15 -13.04 -12.04
CA ALA A 68 5.66 -12.28 -13.20
C ALA A 68 4.16 -12.39 -13.41
N THR A 69 3.47 -11.24 -13.46
CA THR A 69 2.05 -11.12 -13.82
C THR A 69 1.85 -10.55 -15.24
N GLY A 70 2.90 -9.99 -15.83
CA GLY A 70 2.92 -9.48 -17.20
C GLY A 70 2.98 -7.96 -17.25
N GLY A 71 1.86 -7.32 -17.57
CA GLY A 71 1.77 -5.87 -17.71
C GLY A 71 2.53 -5.30 -18.92
N THR A 72 2.70 -3.99 -18.90
CA THR A 72 3.41 -3.21 -19.93
C THR A 72 4.89 -3.56 -19.98
N LEU A 73 5.53 -3.87 -18.85
CA LEU A 73 6.93 -4.31 -18.81
C LEU A 73 7.16 -5.58 -19.64
N ALA A 74 6.21 -6.52 -19.67
CA ALA A 74 6.24 -7.68 -20.56
C ALA A 74 5.50 -7.45 -21.89
N GLY A 75 5.14 -6.21 -22.22
CA GLY A 75 4.35 -5.87 -23.39
C GLY A 75 5.17 -5.74 -24.67
N LYS A 76 4.52 -5.96 -25.81
CA LYS A 76 5.08 -5.79 -27.17
C LYS A 76 4.27 -4.75 -27.95
N ALA A 77 4.95 -3.86 -28.67
CA ALA A 77 4.32 -2.97 -29.66
C ALA A 77 3.48 -3.77 -30.68
N ARG A 78 2.34 -3.19 -31.10
CA ARG A 78 1.56 -3.74 -32.23
C ARG A 78 2.21 -3.32 -33.55
N ASP A 79 1.95 -4.14 -34.57
CA ASP A 79 2.36 -3.88 -35.97
C ASP A 79 3.89 -3.67 -36.13
N ASP A 80 4.66 -4.14 -35.15
CA ASP A 80 6.11 -3.92 -34.99
C ASP A 80 6.56 -2.44 -34.99
N ASP A 81 5.64 -1.50 -34.71
CA ASP A 81 5.94 -0.06 -34.59
C ASP A 81 6.60 0.27 -33.23
N LYS A 82 7.92 0.12 -33.21
CA LYS A 82 8.78 0.41 -32.05
C LYS A 82 8.87 1.90 -31.68
N THR A 83 8.21 2.78 -32.42
CA THR A 83 8.11 4.21 -32.08
C THR A 83 6.84 4.55 -31.29
N ASN A 84 5.82 3.68 -31.35
CA ASN A 84 4.52 3.89 -30.73
C ASN A 84 4.39 3.14 -29.39
N PHE A 85 4.68 3.84 -28.29
CA PHE A 85 4.55 3.28 -26.94
C PHE A 85 3.10 3.19 -26.41
N GLN A 86 2.09 3.65 -27.17
CA GLN A 86 0.68 3.62 -26.75
C GLN A 86 -0.09 2.44 -27.38
N ASN A 87 0.25 2.03 -28.60
CA ASN A 87 -0.39 0.89 -29.27
C ASN A 87 0.39 -0.42 -29.03
N TYR A 88 0.12 -1.10 -27.92
CA TYR A 88 0.82 -2.35 -27.56
C TYR A 88 -0.11 -3.40 -26.95
N ALA A 89 0.39 -4.64 -26.86
CA ALA A 89 -0.23 -5.74 -26.13
C ALA A 89 0.56 -6.03 -24.84
N ALA A 90 -0.04 -5.75 -23.69
CA ALA A 90 0.53 -6.07 -22.37
C ALA A 90 0.63 -7.60 -22.16
N GLY A 91 1.66 -8.07 -21.47
CA GLY A 91 1.82 -9.50 -21.14
C GLY A 91 2.07 -10.39 -22.36
N THR A 92 2.98 -9.99 -23.26
CA THR A 92 3.35 -10.76 -24.46
C THR A 92 4.61 -11.61 -24.22
N PHE A 93 5.70 -11.01 -23.76
CA PHE A 93 6.98 -11.69 -23.51
C PHE A 93 6.94 -12.56 -22.24
N LYS A 94 7.84 -13.55 -22.12
CA LYS A 94 8.05 -14.32 -20.88
C LYS A 94 9.15 -13.70 -20.05
N MET A 95 8.99 -13.73 -18.73
CA MET A 95 9.93 -13.05 -17.82
C MET A 95 11.35 -13.62 -17.90
N ALA A 96 11.50 -14.93 -18.15
CA ALA A 96 12.80 -15.56 -18.36
C ALA A 96 13.56 -14.92 -19.53
N ASP A 97 12.87 -14.60 -20.64
CA ASP A 97 13.47 -13.98 -21.82
C ASP A 97 13.90 -12.53 -21.55
N LEU A 98 13.16 -11.82 -20.68
CA LEU A 98 13.46 -10.43 -20.30
C LEU A 98 14.64 -10.36 -19.32
N VAL A 99 14.65 -11.23 -18.30
CA VAL A 99 15.76 -11.35 -17.34
C VAL A 99 17.05 -11.78 -18.05
N ALA A 100 16.97 -12.65 -19.06
CA ALA A 100 18.12 -13.07 -19.87
C ALA A 100 18.76 -11.94 -20.70
N GLN A 101 18.05 -10.83 -20.93
CA GLN A 101 18.57 -9.63 -21.61
C GLN A 101 19.30 -8.65 -20.66
N LEU A 102 19.15 -8.81 -19.34
CA LEU A 102 19.78 -7.91 -18.38
C LEU A 102 21.30 -8.12 -18.26
N PRO A 103 22.07 -7.09 -17.86
CA PRO A 103 23.51 -7.22 -17.64
C PRO A 103 23.86 -8.30 -16.61
N LYS A 104 24.86 -9.13 -16.92
CA LYS A 104 25.31 -10.25 -16.07
C LYS A 104 26.23 -9.85 -14.91
N HIS A 105 26.38 -8.55 -14.63
CA HIS A 105 27.14 -8.07 -13.47
C HIS A 105 26.29 -8.25 -12.20
N LYS A 106 26.21 -9.50 -11.74
CA LYS A 106 25.20 -9.98 -10.79
C LYS A 106 25.22 -9.20 -9.46
N THR A 107 24.15 -8.45 -9.19
CA THR A 107 23.79 -7.96 -7.84
C THR A 107 23.05 -9.02 -7.02
N ALA A 108 22.51 -10.04 -7.69
CA ALA A 108 21.74 -11.15 -7.13
C ALA A 108 21.82 -12.37 -8.07
N ASP A 109 21.51 -13.55 -7.55
CA ASP A 109 21.19 -14.72 -8.36
C ASP A 109 19.68 -14.79 -8.60
N VAL A 110 19.29 -14.74 -9.89
CA VAL A 110 17.90 -14.44 -10.28
C VAL A 110 17.22 -15.67 -10.86
N SER A 111 16.07 -16.03 -10.30
CA SER A 111 15.12 -16.98 -10.89
C SER A 111 13.85 -16.25 -11.33
N THR A 112 13.01 -16.91 -12.14
CA THR A 112 11.71 -16.36 -12.56
C THR A 112 10.59 -17.37 -12.35
N PHE A 113 9.42 -16.91 -11.90
CA PHE A 113 8.19 -17.69 -11.82
C PHE A 113 7.06 -16.95 -12.55
N GLN A 114 6.51 -17.54 -13.61
CA GLN A 114 5.48 -16.90 -14.43
C GLN A 114 4.09 -17.20 -13.87
N PHE A 115 3.63 -16.37 -12.91
CA PHE A 115 2.29 -16.47 -12.31
C PHE A 115 1.17 -16.20 -13.33
N GLY A 116 1.36 -15.23 -14.23
CA GLY A 116 0.46 -14.96 -15.34
C GLY A 116 1.07 -14.00 -16.36
N ASN A 117 0.31 -13.60 -17.38
CA ASN A 117 0.81 -12.70 -18.43
C ASN A 117 -0.32 -11.85 -19.03
N LYS A 118 -0.80 -10.85 -18.29
CA LYS A 118 -1.88 -9.94 -18.74
C LYS A 118 -1.70 -8.52 -18.22
N GLY A 119 -2.51 -7.58 -18.71
CA GLY A 119 -2.58 -6.22 -18.15
C GLY A 119 -3.07 -6.23 -16.70
N SER A 120 -2.63 -5.28 -15.88
CA SER A 120 -2.89 -5.29 -14.43
C SER A 120 -4.38 -5.18 -14.10
N GLY A 121 -5.13 -4.33 -14.82
CA GLY A 121 -6.60 -4.23 -14.70
C GLY A 121 -7.37 -5.49 -15.13
N GLY A 122 -6.69 -6.50 -15.70
CA GLY A 122 -7.28 -7.80 -16.00
C GLY A 122 -7.25 -8.79 -14.84
N TYR A 123 -6.61 -8.46 -13.71
CA TYR A 123 -6.52 -9.33 -12.53
C TYR A 123 -7.73 -9.17 -11.59
N THR A 124 -8.32 -10.30 -11.21
CA THR A 124 -9.38 -10.37 -10.20
C THR A 124 -8.79 -10.42 -8.78
N ILE A 125 -9.55 -10.02 -7.76
CA ILE A 125 -9.10 -10.11 -6.36
C ILE A 125 -8.83 -11.56 -5.93
N LYS A 126 -9.52 -12.54 -6.53
CA LYS A 126 -9.25 -13.98 -6.32
C LYS A 126 -7.88 -14.40 -6.86
N GLU A 127 -7.43 -13.81 -7.96
CA GLU A 127 -6.07 -14.01 -8.47
C GLU A 127 -5.03 -13.22 -7.66
N LEU A 128 -5.38 -12.08 -7.04
CA LEU A 128 -4.48 -11.39 -6.10
C LEU A 128 -4.29 -12.19 -4.80
N TYR A 129 -5.34 -12.85 -4.32
CA TYR A 129 -5.26 -13.84 -3.25
C TYR A 129 -4.26 -14.96 -3.62
N ASP A 130 -4.40 -15.55 -4.81
CA ASP A 130 -3.48 -16.60 -5.28
C ASP A 130 -2.05 -16.05 -5.45
N LEU A 131 -1.89 -14.83 -5.96
CA LEU A 131 -0.59 -14.17 -6.12
C LEU A 131 0.13 -13.96 -4.78
N SER A 132 -0.59 -13.50 -3.74
CA SER A 132 -0.02 -13.33 -2.40
C SER A 132 0.48 -14.66 -1.82
N LEU A 133 -0.30 -15.74 -1.98
CA LEU A 133 0.12 -17.06 -1.52
C LEU A 133 1.30 -17.61 -2.35
N ALA A 134 1.38 -17.29 -3.64
CA ALA A 134 2.53 -17.62 -4.49
C ALA A 134 3.80 -16.87 -4.06
N VAL A 135 3.69 -15.59 -3.70
CA VAL A 135 4.80 -14.79 -3.16
C VAL A 135 5.28 -15.36 -1.81
N ASP A 136 4.37 -15.67 -0.87
CA ASP A 136 4.74 -16.33 0.39
C ASP A 136 5.32 -17.75 0.19
N ALA A 137 4.86 -18.50 -0.82
CA ALA A 137 5.46 -19.77 -1.19
C ALA A 137 6.89 -19.59 -1.71
N ALA A 138 7.12 -18.57 -2.54
CA ALA A 138 8.43 -18.27 -3.10
C ALA A 138 9.42 -17.75 -2.04
N LEU A 139 8.99 -16.92 -1.10
CA LEU A 139 9.83 -16.39 -0.02
C LEU A 139 10.25 -17.45 1.04
N LYS A 140 9.71 -18.68 0.98
CA LYS A 140 10.25 -19.83 1.71
C LYS A 140 11.54 -20.39 1.10
N ILE A 141 11.75 -20.17 -0.20
CA ILE A 141 12.88 -20.70 -0.99
C ILE A 141 13.90 -19.59 -1.29
N TYR A 142 13.43 -18.39 -1.58
CA TYR A 142 14.24 -17.23 -2.02
C TYR A 142 14.41 -16.20 -0.91
N ASP A 143 15.47 -15.38 -0.99
CA ASP A 143 15.81 -14.36 0.01
C ASP A 143 14.91 -13.12 -0.12
N SER A 144 14.43 -12.83 -1.33
CA SER A 144 13.48 -11.76 -1.63
C SER A 144 12.74 -11.99 -2.94
N ALA A 145 11.65 -11.24 -3.16
CA ALA A 145 10.83 -11.34 -4.36
C ALA A 145 10.67 -10.00 -5.08
N VAL A 146 10.73 -10.03 -6.41
CA VAL A 146 10.30 -8.94 -7.28
C VAL A 146 9.00 -9.34 -7.95
N VAL A 147 7.94 -8.54 -7.84
CA VAL A 147 6.66 -8.77 -8.50
C VAL A 147 6.52 -7.81 -9.67
N THR A 148 6.50 -8.31 -10.90
CA THR A 148 6.31 -7.45 -12.10
C THR A 148 4.85 -7.39 -12.49
N THR A 149 4.32 -6.19 -12.72
CA THR A 149 2.92 -5.96 -13.11
C THR A 149 2.75 -4.73 -14.03
N GLY A 150 1.54 -4.53 -14.54
CA GLY A 150 1.15 -3.33 -15.29
C GLY A 150 0.90 -2.14 -14.36
N THR A 151 1.19 -0.93 -14.82
CA THR A 151 1.19 0.26 -13.94
C THR A 151 -0.21 0.75 -13.54
N ASP A 152 -1.26 0.46 -14.32
CA ASP A 152 -2.60 1.05 -14.14
C ASP A 152 -3.28 0.71 -12.81
N THR A 153 -3.08 -0.50 -12.29
CA THR A 153 -3.61 -0.95 -10.98
C THR A 153 -2.49 -1.43 -10.05
N MET A 154 -1.25 -0.99 -10.32
CA MET A 154 -0.07 -1.40 -9.55
C MET A 154 -0.18 -1.03 -8.07
N GLU A 155 -0.73 0.15 -7.76
CA GLU A 155 -0.91 0.60 -6.37
C GLU A 155 -1.90 -0.29 -5.59
N GLU A 156 -2.95 -0.79 -6.24
CA GLU A 156 -3.89 -1.75 -5.64
C GLU A 156 -3.22 -3.11 -5.42
N ILE A 157 -2.49 -3.63 -6.42
CA ILE A 157 -1.79 -4.91 -6.33
C ILE A 157 -0.70 -4.87 -5.25
N ALA A 158 0.10 -3.80 -5.24
CA ALA A 158 1.16 -3.62 -4.25
C ALA A 158 0.60 -3.48 -2.83
N TYR A 159 -0.49 -2.73 -2.64
CA TYR A 159 -1.10 -2.59 -1.33
C TYR A 159 -1.85 -3.84 -0.88
N PHE A 160 -2.47 -4.60 -1.79
CA PHE A 160 -3.00 -5.93 -1.46
C PHE A 160 -1.89 -6.83 -0.94
N LEU A 161 -0.75 -6.93 -1.64
CA LEU A 161 0.41 -7.70 -1.20
C LEU A 161 1.00 -7.20 0.12
N ASP A 162 1.06 -5.88 0.34
CA ASP A 162 1.44 -5.31 1.64
C ASP A 162 0.49 -5.78 2.75
N LEU A 163 -0.80 -5.81 2.49
CA LEU A 163 -1.80 -6.24 3.45
C LEU A 163 -1.82 -7.77 3.67
N THR A 164 -1.36 -8.62 2.75
CA THR A 164 -1.58 -10.08 2.84
C THR A 164 -0.33 -10.95 2.92
N VAL A 165 0.82 -10.52 2.40
CA VAL A 165 2.08 -11.29 2.48
C VAL A 165 2.53 -11.43 3.95
N ARG A 166 2.89 -12.65 4.36
CA ARG A 166 3.25 -12.99 5.75
C ARG A 166 4.75 -12.93 6.01
N SER A 167 5.58 -13.00 4.98
CA SER A 167 7.04 -12.97 5.08
C SER A 167 7.61 -11.56 5.32
N GLU A 168 8.53 -11.42 6.28
CA GLU A 168 9.28 -10.19 6.57
C GLU A 168 10.38 -9.84 5.54
N LYS A 169 10.63 -10.74 4.59
CA LYS A 169 11.64 -10.57 3.52
C LYS A 169 11.24 -9.48 2.52
N PRO A 170 12.19 -8.85 1.82
CA PRO A 170 11.89 -7.81 0.83
C PRO A 170 10.93 -8.28 -0.28
N VAL A 171 9.88 -7.51 -0.52
CA VAL A 171 8.98 -7.64 -1.68
C VAL A 171 8.96 -6.31 -2.44
N VAL A 172 9.42 -6.33 -3.69
CA VAL A 172 9.51 -5.14 -4.55
C VAL A 172 8.57 -5.30 -5.74
N VAL A 173 7.53 -4.48 -5.81
CA VAL A 173 6.65 -4.40 -6.99
C VAL A 173 7.26 -3.44 -8.01
N THR A 174 7.27 -3.82 -9.28
CA THR A 174 7.80 -2.98 -10.37
C THR A 174 7.02 -3.20 -11.68
N GLY A 175 7.29 -2.36 -12.67
CA GLY A 175 6.67 -2.40 -13.99
C GLY A 175 7.34 -1.41 -14.94
N ALA A 176 6.63 -1.02 -15.99
CA ALA A 176 7.12 -0.06 -16.98
C ALA A 176 5.96 0.80 -17.49
N MET A 177 6.22 2.05 -17.83
CA MET A 177 5.27 2.92 -18.53
C MET A 177 5.30 2.71 -20.04
N ARG A 178 6.35 2.09 -20.58
CA ARG A 178 6.51 1.77 -22.00
C ARG A 178 6.75 0.27 -22.21
N PRO A 179 6.24 -0.33 -23.30
CA PRO A 179 6.48 -1.74 -23.63
C PRO A 179 7.98 -2.07 -23.81
N TRP A 180 8.35 -3.35 -23.76
CA TRP A 180 9.76 -3.75 -23.70
C TRP A 180 10.55 -3.45 -24.99
N ASP A 181 9.88 -3.44 -26.14
CA ASP A 181 10.52 -3.37 -27.45
C ASP A 181 10.44 -2.00 -28.14
N VAL A 182 9.89 -0.97 -27.50
CA VAL A 182 9.86 0.40 -28.02
C VAL A 182 11.08 1.22 -27.62
N ILE A 183 11.38 2.24 -28.42
CA ILE A 183 12.49 3.17 -28.19
C ILE A 183 12.30 3.92 -26.87
N GLY A 184 13.35 3.93 -26.04
CA GLY A 184 13.35 4.62 -24.75
C GLY A 184 12.42 3.99 -23.72
N THR A 185 12.27 2.66 -23.74
CA THR A 185 11.57 1.92 -22.68
C THR A 185 12.26 2.05 -21.32
N ASP A 186 11.46 2.12 -20.26
CA ASP A 186 11.91 2.12 -18.86
C ASP A 186 12.00 0.71 -18.25
N GLY A 187 11.48 -0.32 -18.95
CA GLY A 187 11.37 -1.70 -18.46
C GLY A 187 12.68 -2.34 -18.00
N PRO A 188 13.77 -2.33 -18.79
CA PRO A 188 15.03 -2.96 -18.39
C PRO A 188 15.67 -2.31 -17.16
N ALA A 189 15.60 -0.98 -17.06
CA ALA A 189 16.12 -0.24 -15.91
C ALA A 189 15.30 -0.55 -14.64
N ASN A 190 13.97 -0.41 -14.71
CA ASN A 190 13.08 -0.71 -13.58
C ASN A 190 13.24 -2.15 -13.10
N LEU A 191 13.34 -3.14 -14.01
CA LEU A 191 13.51 -4.54 -13.63
C LEU A 191 14.84 -4.80 -12.94
N TYR A 192 15.95 -4.31 -13.51
CA TYR A 192 17.29 -4.48 -12.96
C TYR A 192 17.41 -3.83 -11.57
N GLN A 193 16.92 -2.60 -11.43
CA GLN A 193 16.97 -1.86 -10.17
C GLN A 193 16.04 -2.48 -9.13
N ALA A 194 14.91 -3.09 -9.52
CA ALA A 194 14.03 -3.78 -8.58
C ALA A 194 14.69 -5.05 -8.02
N ILE A 195 15.39 -5.81 -8.86
CA ILE A 195 16.23 -6.94 -8.45
C ILE A 195 17.33 -6.47 -7.49
N LYS A 196 17.99 -5.34 -7.79
CA LYS A 196 19.01 -4.73 -6.92
C LYS A 196 18.45 -4.31 -5.56
N VAL A 197 17.28 -3.68 -5.50
CA VAL A 197 16.62 -3.31 -4.24
C VAL A 197 16.20 -4.56 -3.46
N ALA A 198 15.61 -5.55 -4.11
CA ALA A 198 15.21 -6.81 -3.48
C ALA A 198 16.42 -7.57 -2.89
N GLY A 199 17.55 -7.63 -3.61
CA GLY A 199 18.77 -8.26 -3.14
C GLY A 199 19.53 -7.46 -2.06
N SER A 200 19.19 -6.19 -1.82
CA SER A 200 19.96 -5.32 -0.91
C SER A 200 19.70 -5.55 0.60
N ASP A 201 18.65 -6.29 0.96
CA ASP A 201 18.07 -6.43 2.32
C ASP A 201 17.67 -5.06 2.97
N LYS A 202 17.80 -3.92 2.27
CA LYS A 202 17.53 -2.57 2.82
C LYS A 202 16.05 -2.28 3.06
N THR A 203 15.16 -3.00 2.39
CA THR A 203 13.70 -2.89 2.55
C THR A 203 13.10 -4.07 3.32
N LYS A 204 13.94 -4.85 4.01
CA LYS A 204 13.48 -5.84 5.00
C LYS A 204 12.57 -5.18 6.03
N TRP A 205 11.51 -5.87 6.44
CA TRP A 205 10.47 -5.34 7.35
C TRP A 205 9.67 -4.13 6.85
N PHE A 206 9.91 -3.60 5.66
CA PHE A 206 9.14 -2.44 5.16
C PHE A 206 7.72 -2.84 4.73
N GLY A 207 7.48 -4.15 4.51
CA GLY A 207 6.30 -4.66 3.82
C GLY A 207 6.57 -4.76 2.32
N THR A 208 5.55 -4.52 1.51
CA THR A 208 5.74 -4.37 0.07
C THR A 208 6.13 -2.93 -0.27
N VAL A 209 7.18 -2.78 -1.09
CA VAL A 209 7.58 -1.49 -1.66
C VAL A 209 7.33 -1.48 -3.18
N VAL A 210 7.09 -0.31 -3.74
CA VAL A 210 7.07 -0.10 -5.20
C VAL A 210 8.38 0.56 -5.62
N MET A 211 8.98 0.11 -6.72
CA MET A 211 10.16 0.75 -7.30
C MET A 211 9.99 0.90 -8.82
N LEU A 212 9.99 2.14 -9.30
CA LEU A 212 10.08 2.54 -10.70
C LEU A 212 10.88 3.85 -10.79
N ASN A 213 11.52 4.10 -11.93
CA ASN A 213 12.22 5.36 -12.23
C ASN A 213 13.25 5.71 -11.13
N ASP A 214 13.97 4.71 -10.64
CA ASP A 214 14.97 4.75 -9.56
C ASP A 214 14.47 5.23 -8.18
N VAL A 215 13.16 5.43 -7.99
CA VAL A 215 12.55 5.85 -6.71
C VAL A 215 11.84 4.68 -6.01
N ILE A 216 12.01 4.57 -4.70
CA ILE A 216 11.40 3.54 -3.85
C ILE A 216 10.28 4.17 -3.01
N TYR A 217 9.08 3.60 -3.04
CA TYR A 217 7.91 4.06 -2.28
C TYR A 217 7.29 2.94 -1.43
N ALA A 218 6.59 3.30 -0.36
CA ALA A 218 5.76 2.35 0.40
C ALA A 218 4.47 2.05 -0.37
N ALA A 219 4.08 0.76 -0.48
CA ALA A 219 2.89 0.37 -1.24
C ALA A 219 1.58 1.00 -0.74
N ARG A 220 1.47 1.29 0.57
CA ARG A 220 0.32 1.97 1.21
C ARG A 220 0.18 3.45 0.82
N GLU A 221 1.25 4.08 0.35
CA GLU A 221 1.34 5.55 0.24
C GLU A 221 1.45 6.03 -1.22
N VAL A 222 1.84 5.12 -2.12
CA VAL A 222 2.15 5.43 -3.52
C VAL A 222 0.92 5.36 -4.43
N THR A 223 0.79 6.30 -5.36
CA THR A 223 -0.31 6.35 -6.33
C THR A 223 0.18 6.78 -7.72
N LYS A 224 -0.54 6.40 -8.78
CA LYS A 224 -0.21 6.77 -10.17
C LYS A 224 -0.78 8.16 -10.52
N THR A 225 0.08 9.17 -10.53
CA THR A 225 -0.30 10.59 -10.74
C THR A 225 -0.47 11.01 -12.20
N ASN A 226 -0.03 10.19 -13.17
CA ASN A 226 -0.01 10.53 -14.59
C ASN A 226 -0.31 9.31 -15.50
N ALA A 227 -1.02 9.54 -16.60
CA ALA A 227 -1.35 8.47 -17.54
C ALA A 227 -0.16 8.00 -18.41
N HIS A 228 0.87 8.84 -18.63
CA HIS A 228 1.87 8.64 -19.69
C HIS A 228 3.32 9.01 -19.35
N ARG A 229 3.61 9.52 -18.16
CA ARG A 229 4.96 9.95 -17.75
C ARG A 229 5.66 8.84 -16.97
N ASN A 230 6.98 8.73 -17.09
CA ASN A 230 7.74 7.64 -16.45
C ASN A 230 7.85 7.85 -14.94
N ASP A 231 8.01 9.11 -14.53
CA ASP A 231 7.97 9.65 -13.16
C ASP A 231 6.53 9.75 -12.59
N THR A 232 5.66 8.79 -12.93
CA THR A 232 4.24 8.86 -12.56
C THR A 232 3.91 8.37 -11.15
N PHE A 233 4.74 7.55 -10.52
CA PHE A 233 4.43 7.09 -9.17
C PHE A 233 4.96 8.09 -8.16
N ASP A 234 4.10 8.52 -7.24
CA ASP A 234 4.46 9.44 -6.17
C ASP A 234 3.67 9.11 -4.89
N ALA A 235 4.12 9.62 -3.75
CA ALA A 235 3.46 9.51 -2.45
C ALA A 235 3.20 10.92 -1.88
N PRO A 236 2.15 11.64 -2.31
CA PRO A 236 2.02 13.10 -2.15
C PRO A 236 2.05 13.65 -0.71
N MET A 237 1.84 12.81 0.30
CA MET A 237 1.90 13.19 1.73
C MET A 237 3.21 12.78 2.44
N PHE A 238 3.95 11.79 1.90
CA PHE A 238 5.03 11.10 2.63
C PHE A 238 6.35 11.02 1.85
N GLY A 239 6.33 11.28 0.54
CA GLY A 239 7.48 11.23 -0.35
C GLY A 239 8.10 9.84 -0.50
N ALA A 240 9.25 9.76 -1.17
CA ALA A 240 10.00 8.52 -1.32
C ALA A 240 10.47 7.94 0.03
N LEU A 241 10.64 6.62 0.06
CA LEU A 241 11.44 5.92 1.07
C LEU A 241 12.95 6.05 0.77
N GLY A 242 13.29 6.08 -0.52
CA GLY A 242 14.68 5.99 -0.97
C GLY A 242 14.85 6.09 -2.49
N TYR A 243 16.11 6.02 -2.92
CA TYR A 243 16.55 6.14 -4.32
C TYR A 243 17.63 5.11 -4.66
N VAL A 244 17.81 4.80 -5.94
CA VAL A 244 18.82 3.86 -6.46
C VAL A 244 19.87 4.57 -7.32
N ASP A 245 20.74 5.38 -6.70
CA ASP A 245 21.87 6.02 -7.40
C ASP A 245 23.14 5.18 -7.28
N ASP A 246 23.74 4.74 -8.39
CA ASP A 246 24.89 3.83 -8.33
C ASP A 246 26.07 4.39 -7.50
N PRO A 247 26.76 3.52 -6.73
CA PRO A 247 26.58 2.07 -6.62
C PRO A 247 25.46 1.63 -5.65
N ALA A 248 24.83 2.54 -4.89
CA ALA A 248 24.07 2.19 -3.68
C ALA A 248 22.53 2.25 -3.83
N VAL A 249 21.84 1.50 -2.97
CA VAL A 249 20.42 1.70 -2.63
C VAL A 249 20.40 2.57 -1.37
N ARG A 250 19.88 3.80 -1.46
CA ARG A 250 19.81 4.76 -0.33
C ARG A 250 18.39 4.79 0.22
N ILE A 251 18.26 4.53 1.52
CA ILE A 251 16.99 4.64 2.25
C ILE A 251 17.09 5.83 3.20
N TYR A 252 16.14 6.75 3.11
CA TYR A 252 16.03 7.96 3.93
C TYR A 252 14.86 7.90 4.91
N ARG A 253 13.80 7.17 4.55
CA ARG A 253 12.61 6.96 5.40
C ARG A 253 12.26 5.47 5.42
N ALA A 254 11.86 4.99 6.60
CA ALA A 254 11.22 3.69 6.76
C ALA A 254 9.71 3.88 6.96
N PRO A 255 8.84 3.02 6.38
CA PRO A 255 7.41 3.10 6.62
C PRO A 255 7.07 2.68 8.06
N ALA A 256 5.93 3.15 8.57
CA ALA A 256 5.42 2.86 9.92
C ALA A 256 5.52 1.38 10.33
N ARG A 257 5.31 0.44 9.38
CA ARG A 257 5.41 -1.01 9.61
C ARG A 257 6.79 -1.46 10.09
N ALA A 258 7.88 -0.82 9.67
CA ALA A 258 9.24 -1.22 10.01
C ALA A 258 9.51 -1.19 11.53
N ALA A 259 8.86 -0.30 12.29
CA ALA A 259 8.96 -0.25 13.75
C ALA A 259 8.35 -1.49 14.48
N LYS A 260 7.65 -2.35 13.73
CA LYS A 260 7.07 -3.61 14.21
C LYS A 260 7.96 -4.84 13.89
N ALA A 261 9.11 -4.66 13.23
CA ALA A 261 10.06 -5.72 12.85
C ALA A 261 10.29 -6.80 13.93
N GLY A 262 10.20 -8.08 13.54
CA GLY A 262 10.42 -9.23 14.41
C GLY A 262 9.30 -9.49 15.43
N LYS A 263 8.22 -8.68 15.44
CA LYS A 263 7.06 -8.85 16.32
C LYS A 263 5.92 -9.48 15.53
N SER A 264 5.09 -10.29 16.20
CA SER A 264 3.87 -10.86 15.60
C SER A 264 2.91 -9.81 15.01
N THR A 265 2.98 -8.57 15.50
CA THR A 265 2.20 -7.41 15.02
C THR A 265 2.79 -6.69 13.79
N TRP A 266 3.93 -7.16 13.26
CA TRP A 266 4.44 -6.71 11.94
C TRP A 266 3.47 -7.08 10.82
N ALA A 267 3.01 -8.32 10.87
CA ALA A 267 2.07 -8.88 9.93
C ALA A 267 0.65 -8.37 10.22
N SER A 268 -0.17 -8.24 9.18
CA SER A 268 -1.58 -7.85 9.28
C SER A 268 -2.43 -8.95 9.96
N PRO A 269 -3.71 -8.68 10.29
CA PRO A 269 -4.68 -9.73 10.60
C PRO A 269 -5.08 -10.60 9.39
N PHE A 270 -4.74 -10.20 8.16
CA PHE A 270 -5.25 -10.79 6.92
C PHE A 270 -4.44 -12.01 6.47
N ASP A 271 -4.44 -13.07 7.28
CA ASP A 271 -3.83 -14.34 6.91
C ASP A 271 -4.72 -15.12 5.93
N LEU A 272 -4.48 -14.92 4.62
CA LEU A 272 -5.30 -15.52 3.55
C LEU A 272 -5.44 -17.04 3.66
N ARG A 273 -4.51 -17.73 4.33
CA ARG A 273 -4.53 -19.19 4.53
C ARG A 273 -5.69 -19.66 5.42
N THR A 274 -6.35 -18.75 6.14
CA THR A 274 -7.45 -19.09 7.06
C THR A 274 -8.84 -18.82 6.48
N ILE A 275 -8.95 -18.34 5.24
CA ILE A 275 -10.23 -18.08 4.55
C ILE A 275 -10.20 -18.65 3.12
N SER A 276 -11.37 -18.88 2.53
CA SER A 276 -11.48 -19.20 1.10
C SER A 276 -11.45 -17.92 0.27
N LYS A 277 -10.84 -17.95 -0.92
CA LYS A 277 -10.97 -16.84 -1.89
C LYS A 277 -12.41 -16.65 -2.40
N ASP A 278 -13.30 -17.61 -2.18
CA ASP A 278 -14.72 -17.49 -2.46
C ASP A 278 -15.51 -16.74 -1.38
N SER A 279 -14.94 -16.52 -0.18
CA SER A 279 -15.54 -15.68 0.87
C SER A 279 -15.14 -14.21 0.79
N LEU A 280 -14.36 -13.81 -0.23
CA LEU A 280 -13.98 -12.42 -0.46
C LEU A 280 -15.22 -11.58 -0.84
N PRO A 281 -15.54 -10.51 -0.10
CA PRO A 281 -16.77 -9.75 -0.28
C PRO A 281 -16.68 -8.78 -1.46
N ILE A 282 -17.83 -8.47 -2.06
CA ILE A 282 -17.96 -7.37 -3.01
C ILE A 282 -17.82 -6.04 -2.25
N VAL A 283 -16.81 -5.25 -2.62
CA VAL A 283 -16.56 -3.90 -2.08
C VAL A 283 -16.27 -2.96 -3.23
N GLU A 284 -16.97 -1.81 -3.24
CA GLU A 284 -17.05 -0.94 -4.41
C GLU A 284 -16.71 0.52 -4.10
N ILE A 285 -16.38 1.31 -5.12
CA ILE A 285 -16.06 2.74 -4.98
C ILE A 285 -17.17 3.59 -5.59
N VAL A 286 -17.61 4.62 -4.86
CA VAL A 286 -18.54 5.65 -5.34
C VAL A 286 -17.81 6.99 -5.39
N TYR A 287 -17.71 7.56 -6.59
CA TYR A 287 -17.07 8.85 -6.83
C TYR A 287 -18.04 10.00 -6.60
N SER A 288 -17.62 11.03 -5.86
CA SER A 288 -18.43 12.23 -5.60
C SER A 288 -18.08 13.37 -6.54
N TYR A 289 -19.11 14.08 -7.00
CA TYR A 289 -19.02 15.23 -7.90
C TYR A 289 -20.21 16.18 -7.64
N GLN A 290 -20.24 17.35 -8.27
CA GLN A 290 -21.38 18.26 -8.14
C GLN A 290 -22.66 17.56 -8.60
N GLU A 291 -23.74 17.69 -7.83
CA GLU A 291 -25.03 17.02 -8.07
C GLU A 291 -24.99 15.47 -8.13
N ALA A 292 -23.92 14.82 -7.64
CA ALA A 292 -23.84 13.35 -7.61
C ALA A 292 -25.05 12.73 -6.93
N GLY A 293 -25.80 11.91 -7.65
CA GLY A 293 -27.05 11.30 -7.17
C GLY A 293 -26.83 10.01 -6.38
N GLY A 294 -27.81 9.63 -5.58
CA GLY A 294 -27.79 8.37 -4.80
C GLY A 294 -27.90 7.07 -5.62
N GLY A 295 -27.90 7.15 -6.96
CA GLY A 295 -28.13 6.02 -7.87
C GLY A 295 -27.05 4.95 -7.79
N ALA A 296 -25.77 5.36 -7.80
CA ALA A 296 -24.63 4.43 -7.73
C ALA A 296 -24.69 3.55 -6.48
N ILE A 297 -24.86 4.14 -5.29
CA ILE A 297 -25.00 3.38 -4.03
C ILE A 297 -26.14 2.37 -4.13
N ARG A 298 -27.32 2.75 -4.61
CA ARG A 298 -28.46 1.82 -4.72
C ARG A 298 -28.18 0.66 -5.69
N GLY A 299 -27.49 0.92 -6.80
CA GLY A 299 -27.09 -0.12 -7.76
C GLY A 299 -26.11 -1.12 -7.15
N LEU A 300 -25.02 -0.64 -6.55
CA LEU A 300 -23.98 -1.49 -5.93
C LEU A 300 -24.54 -2.31 -4.76
N VAL A 301 -25.46 -1.73 -3.98
CA VAL A 301 -26.18 -2.44 -2.90
C VAL A 301 -27.11 -3.52 -3.45
N ALA A 302 -27.75 -3.30 -4.60
CA ALA A 302 -28.58 -4.30 -5.26
C ALA A 302 -27.74 -5.45 -5.85
N ASP A 303 -26.52 -5.16 -6.33
CA ASP A 303 -25.52 -6.13 -6.77
C ASP A 303 -24.87 -6.92 -5.62
N GLY A 304 -25.14 -6.52 -4.37
CA GLY A 304 -24.78 -7.28 -3.17
C GLY A 304 -23.53 -6.78 -2.43
N ALA A 305 -23.02 -5.59 -2.77
CA ALA A 305 -21.88 -4.97 -2.09
C ALA A 305 -22.04 -4.96 -0.56
N LYS A 306 -20.99 -5.42 0.15
CA LYS A 306 -20.91 -5.43 1.62
C LYS A 306 -20.18 -4.22 2.16
N GLY A 307 -19.26 -3.67 1.37
CA GLY A 307 -18.54 -2.43 1.65
C GLY A 307 -18.67 -1.43 0.50
N ILE A 308 -18.72 -0.13 0.80
CA ILE A 308 -18.64 0.93 -0.20
C ILE A 308 -17.69 2.04 0.28
N VAL A 309 -16.65 2.32 -0.51
CA VAL A 309 -15.76 3.45 -0.31
C VAL A 309 -16.31 4.66 -1.04
N THR A 310 -16.45 5.81 -0.37
CA THR A 310 -16.83 7.07 -1.03
C THR A 310 -15.59 7.93 -1.25
N ALA A 311 -15.25 8.22 -2.52
CA ALA A 311 -14.27 9.24 -2.87
C ALA A 311 -14.95 10.62 -2.81
N GLY A 312 -14.96 11.23 -1.63
CA GLY A 312 -15.66 12.48 -1.33
C GLY A 312 -14.98 13.72 -1.90
N THR A 313 -15.68 14.85 -1.91
CA THR A 313 -15.14 16.16 -2.30
C THR A 313 -14.43 16.85 -1.14
N GLY A 314 -13.23 17.41 -1.34
CA GLY A 314 -12.51 18.15 -0.31
C GLY A 314 -12.20 17.26 0.90
N ALA A 315 -12.64 17.64 2.09
CA ALA A 315 -12.57 16.81 3.31
C ALA A 315 -13.67 15.71 3.36
N GLY A 316 -13.78 14.90 2.29
CA GLY A 316 -14.64 13.71 2.29
C GLY A 316 -16.15 13.98 2.13
N GLY A 317 -16.55 15.19 1.72
CA GLY A 317 -17.95 15.57 1.57
C GLY A 317 -18.68 14.77 0.47
N ILE A 318 -19.97 14.51 0.68
CA ILE A 318 -20.87 13.87 -0.29
C ILE A 318 -22.17 14.67 -0.40
N SER A 319 -22.89 14.54 -1.52
CA SER A 319 -24.18 15.22 -1.71
C SER A 319 -25.24 14.73 -0.73
N SER A 320 -26.31 15.52 -0.54
CA SER A 320 -27.49 15.08 0.23
C SER A 320 -28.09 13.78 -0.31
N GLN A 321 -28.14 13.62 -1.64
CA GLN A 321 -28.69 12.43 -2.28
C GLN A 321 -27.83 11.17 -2.07
N LEU A 322 -26.50 11.31 -2.12
CA LEU A 322 -25.57 10.24 -1.76
C LEU A 322 -25.69 9.90 -0.26
N SER A 323 -25.81 10.91 0.60
CA SER A 323 -25.98 10.73 2.04
C SER A 323 -27.27 9.97 2.36
N THR A 324 -28.41 10.33 1.76
CA THR A 324 -29.67 9.58 1.89
C THR A 324 -29.54 8.13 1.44
N ALA A 325 -28.88 7.87 0.31
CA ALA A 325 -28.66 6.51 -0.19
C ALA A 325 -27.72 5.69 0.71
N ARG A 326 -26.65 6.31 1.24
CA ARG A 326 -25.74 5.71 2.23
C ARG A 326 -26.48 5.32 3.50
N SER A 327 -27.27 6.23 4.07
CA SER A 327 -28.06 5.96 5.29
C SER A 327 -29.07 4.83 5.10
N ALA A 328 -29.72 4.73 3.94
CA ALA A 328 -30.60 3.61 3.59
C ALA A 328 -29.81 2.29 3.46
N ALA A 329 -28.67 2.29 2.76
CA ALA A 329 -27.81 1.11 2.60
C ALA A 329 -27.30 0.56 3.95
N ILE A 330 -26.89 1.45 4.87
CA ILE A 330 -26.51 1.09 6.23
C ILE A 330 -27.70 0.48 6.98
N LYS A 331 -28.83 1.19 7.03
CA LYS A 331 -30.01 0.81 7.81
C LYS A 331 -30.64 -0.50 7.33
N ASP A 332 -30.83 -0.64 6.02
CA ASP A 332 -31.68 -1.67 5.43
C ASP A 332 -30.88 -2.92 5.00
N LYS A 333 -29.54 -2.81 4.89
CA LYS A 333 -28.65 -3.87 4.40
C LYS A 333 -27.36 -4.07 5.21
N GLY A 334 -27.07 -3.21 6.19
CA GLY A 334 -25.87 -3.32 7.04
C GLY A 334 -24.55 -2.98 6.36
N VAL A 335 -24.57 -2.37 5.17
CA VAL A 335 -23.36 -2.08 4.38
C VAL A 335 -22.40 -1.17 5.16
N VAL A 336 -21.11 -1.49 5.13
CA VAL A 336 -20.05 -0.70 5.77
C VAL A 336 -19.50 0.33 4.78
N PHE A 337 -19.36 1.57 5.21
CA PHE A 337 -18.83 2.65 4.38
C PHE A 337 -17.47 3.12 4.89
N VAL A 338 -16.54 3.39 3.98
CA VAL A 338 -15.30 4.11 4.27
C VAL A 338 -15.30 5.43 3.53
N SER A 339 -15.08 6.54 4.24
CA SER A 339 -15.03 7.88 3.66
C SER A 339 -13.58 8.25 3.34
N THR A 340 -13.29 8.53 2.07
CA THR A 340 -11.98 9.00 1.57
C THR A 340 -12.18 10.31 0.80
N THR A 341 -11.10 10.87 0.24
CA THR A 341 -11.17 12.05 -0.62
C THR A 341 -10.75 11.76 -2.05
N ARG A 342 -11.38 12.44 -3.00
CA ARG A 342 -11.00 12.48 -4.42
C ARG A 342 -9.92 13.52 -4.75
N THR A 343 -9.47 14.29 -3.75
CA THR A 343 -8.47 15.36 -3.91
C THR A 343 -7.09 14.84 -4.33
N GLY A 344 -6.79 13.56 -4.07
CA GLY A 344 -5.49 12.94 -4.37
C GLY A 344 -4.48 13.01 -3.20
N SER A 345 -4.78 13.77 -2.15
CA SER A 345 -4.02 13.83 -0.90
C SER A 345 -4.90 14.32 0.27
N GLY A 346 -4.41 14.14 1.50
CA GLY A 346 -5.08 14.50 2.75
C GLY A 346 -5.76 13.32 3.45
N SER A 347 -5.99 13.44 4.77
CA SER A 347 -6.63 12.42 5.60
C SER A 347 -8.12 12.70 5.85
N ILE A 348 -8.93 11.63 5.88
CA ILE A 348 -10.30 11.62 6.41
C ILE A 348 -10.33 10.83 7.72
N TYR A 349 -10.20 11.53 8.84
CA TYR A 349 -10.23 10.92 10.17
C TYR A 349 -11.61 10.37 10.54
N ASP A 350 -11.61 9.32 11.35
CA ASP A 350 -12.83 8.66 11.80
C ASP A 350 -13.55 9.46 12.91
N SER A 351 -14.89 9.46 12.89
CA SER A 351 -15.73 10.14 13.89
C SER A 351 -16.43 9.19 14.86
N GLY A 352 -15.98 7.94 14.97
CA GLY A 352 -16.37 6.96 15.98
C GLY A 352 -17.79 6.39 15.86
N SER A 353 -18.57 6.72 14.82
CA SER A 353 -20.02 6.47 14.82
C SER A 353 -20.55 5.60 13.67
N GLY A 354 -21.33 4.57 14.05
CA GLY A 354 -22.06 3.70 13.11
C GLY A 354 -21.19 2.95 12.11
N ASN A 355 -21.79 2.60 10.96
CA ASN A 355 -21.15 1.89 9.84
C ASN A 355 -20.44 2.85 8.85
N VAL A 356 -19.99 4.02 9.30
CA VAL A 356 -19.15 4.92 8.51
C VAL A 356 -17.78 5.01 9.20
N ILE A 357 -16.73 4.75 8.44
CA ILE A 357 -15.35 4.72 8.90
C ILE A 357 -14.56 5.81 8.17
N GLY A 358 -13.68 6.53 8.88
CA GLY A 358 -12.69 7.41 8.24
C GLY A 358 -11.58 6.59 7.58
N GLY A 359 -11.28 6.88 6.30
CA GLY A 359 -10.24 6.17 5.55
C GLY A 359 -8.80 6.59 5.88
N ASP A 360 -8.61 7.53 6.82
CA ASP A 360 -7.34 8.25 7.02
C ASP A 360 -6.81 8.79 5.68
N ASN A 361 -5.51 8.68 5.42
CA ASN A 361 -4.78 9.12 4.22
C ASN A 361 -4.88 8.14 3.04
N LEU A 362 -5.63 7.03 3.17
CA LEU A 362 -5.78 6.09 2.07
C LEU A 362 -6.60 6.72 0.94
N ASN A 363 -6.10 6.61 -0.29
CA ASN A 363 -6.90 6.93 -1.46
C ASN A 363 -8.05 5.90 -1.60
N ALA A 364 -9.02 6.19 -2.47
CA ALA A 364 -10.21 5.34 -2.59
C ALA A 364 -9.91 3.89 -3.04
N ALA A 365 -8.85 3.68 -3.83
CA ALA A 365 -8.43 2.35 -4.30
C ALA A 365 -7.76 1.54 -3.19
N HIS A 366 -6.86 2.16 -2.42
CA HIS A 366 -6.26 1.53 -1.24
C HIS A 366 -7.30 1.24 -0.16
N ALA A 367 -8.16 2.20 0.17
CA ALA A 367 -9.24 2.01 1.13
C ALA A 367 -10.20 0.88 0.73
N ARG A 368 -10.39 0.66 -0.58
CA ARG A 368 -11.18 -0.48 -1.10
C ARG A 368 -10.50 -1.82 -0.79
N MET A 369 -9.19 -1.94 -1.04
CA MET A 369 -8.43 -3.16 -0.69
C MET A 369 -8.48 -3.44 0.81
N MET A 370 -8.26 -2.40 1.64
CA MET A 370 -8.31 -2.50 3.09
C MET A 370 -9.71 -2.90 3.60
N LEU A 371 -10.79 -2.31 3.06
CA LEU A 371 -12.16 -2.64 3.45
C LEU A 371 -12.58 -4.05 2.97
N LEU A 372 -12.15 -4.46 1.78
CA LEU A 372 -12.40 -5.80 1.25
C LEU A 372 -11.78 -6.88 2.13
N LEU A 373 -10.50 -6.74 2.47
CA LEU A 373 -9.82 -7.66 3.38
C LEU A 373 -10.43 -7.58 4.78
N SER A 374 -10.75 -6.39 5.29
CA SER A 374 -11.38 -6.25 6.60
C SER A 374 -12.71 -7.01 6.71
N LEU A 375 -13.60 -6.86 5.73
CA LEU A 375 -14.89 -7.55 5.67
C LEU A 375 -14.76 -9.07 5.36
N ALA A 376 -13.65 -9.52 4.79
CA ALA A 376 -13.38 -10.94 4.57
C ALA A 376 -13.01 -11.68 5.88
N PHE A 377 -12.50 -10.97 6.88
CA PHE A 377 -12.03 -11.54 8.15
C PHE A 377 -12.95 -11.22 9.36
N THR A 378 -13.77 -10.17 9.30
CA THR A 378 -14.73 -9.87 10.37
C THR A 378 -15.95 -9.07 9.88
N ASN A 379 -17.07 -9.22 10.59
CA ASN A 379 -18.25 -8.37 10.45
C ASN A 379 -18.36 -7.32 11.58
N ASP A 380 -17.44 -7.30 12.55
CA ASP A 380 -17.41 -6.26 13.59
C ASP A 380 -16.80 -4.96 13.06
N VAL A 381 -17.66 -3.98 12.83
CA VAL A 381 -17.31 -2.63 12.40
C VAL A 381 -16.30 -1.95 13.34
N SER A 382 -16.31 -2.28 14.64
CA SER A 382 -15.38 -1.70 15.61
C SER A 382 -13.94 -2.17 15.36
N THR A 383 -13.76 -3.47 15.13
CA THR A 383 -12.50 -4.08 14.70
C THR A 383 -12.04 -3.52 13.35
N ILE A 384 -12.94 -3.38 12.36
CA ILE A 384 -12.61 -2.80 11.05
C ILE A 384 -12.13 -1.35 11.21
N ARG A 385 -12.85 -0.53 11.97
CA ARG A 385 -12.47 0.86 12.29
C ARG A 385 -11.09 0.93 12.91
N ASN A 386 -10.83 0.11 13.94
CA ASN A 386 -9.53 0.01 14.58
C ASN A 386 -8.42 -0.38 13.59
N TRP A 387 -8.68 -1.26 12.62
CA TRP A 387 -7.68 -1.59 11.61
C TRP A 387 -7.39 -0.41 10.67
N PHE A 388 -8.39 0.37 10.26
CA PHE A 388 -8.16 1.60 9.49
C PHE A 388 -7.35 2.65 10.27
N THR A 389 -7.52 2.77 11.59
CA THR A 389 -6.78 3.73 12.41
C THR A 389 -5.40 3.24 12.88
N THR A 390 -5.07 1.93 12.79
CA THR A 390 -3.80 1.37 13.33
C THR A 390 -2.87 0.68 12.31
N PHE A 391 -3.33 0.42 11.08
CA PHE A 391 -2.48 -0.16 10.03
C PHE A 391 -1.84 0.90 9.13
N GLY A 392 -0.53 1.09 9.34
CA GLY A 392 0.31 2.06 8.64
C GLY A 392 0.40 3.43 9.32
N THR A 393 -0.30 3.60 10.45
CA THR A 393 -0.11 4.68 11.42
C THR A 393 0.81 4.24 12.56
N GLN A 394 1.28 5.20 13.35
CA GLN A 394 1.99 5.00 14.62
C GLN A 394 1.45 6.01 15.63
N ASP A 395 0.12 5.98 15.82
CA ASP A 395 -0.56 6.90 16.71
C ASP A 395 -0.10 6.65 18.15
N VAL A 396 0.51 7.67 18.75
CA VAL A 396 0.82 7.72 20.17
C VAL A 396 -0.33 8.47 20.82
N GLU A 397 -1.26 7.74 21.45
CA GLU A 397 -2.27 8.37 22.32
C GLU A 397 -1.56 9.01 23.51
N ILE A 398 -1.38 10.34 23.45
CA ILE A 398 -0.96 11.12 24.62
C ILE A 398 -2.19 11.29 25.51
N SER A 399 -2.41 10.34 26.41
CA SER A 399 -3.37 10.49 27.50
C SER A 399 -2.88 11.59 28.44
N VAL A 400 -3.37 12.82 28.26
CA VAL A 400 -3.17 13.89 29.22
C VAL A 400 -4.10 13.63 30.41
N ASP A 401 -3.59 13.00 31.47
CA ASP A 401 -4.29 13.07 32.76
C ASP A 401 -4.11 14.49 33.35
N GLU A 402 -5.02 14.91 34.23
CA GLU A 402 -5.00 16.28 34.79
C GLU A 402 -3.75 16.59 35.65
N ASN A 403 -2.91 15.59 35.93
CA ASN A 403 -1.65 15.70 36.67
C ASN A 403 -0.40 15.51 35.79
N THR A 404 -0.54 15.26 34.48
CA THR A 404 0.57 14.92 33.59
C THR A 404 1.33 16.17 33.19
N VAL A 405 2.29 16.56 34.02
CA VAL A 405 3.34 17.50 33.63
C VAL A 405 4.23 16.80 32.61
N LEU A 406 4.09 17.15 31.33
CA LEU A 406 5.04 16.76 30.28
C LEU A 406 6.42 17.33 30.63
N SER A 407 7.30 16.51 31.20
CA SER A 407 8.68 16.90 31.47
C SER A 407 9.46 16.99 30.17
N THR A 408 9.50 18.17 29.56
CA THR A 408 10.40 18.49 28.44
C THR A 408 11.83 18.66 28.95
N SER A 409 12.39 17.61 29.56
CA SER A 409 13.80 17.52 29.89
C SER A 409 14.60 17.16 28.64
N VAL A 410 14.69 18.13 27.72
CA VAL A 410 15.89 18.25 26.89
C VAL A 410 16.97 18.72 27.85
N GLU A 411 17.97 17.89 28.13
CA GLU A 411 19.18 18.38 28.79
C GLU A 411 19.79 19.45 27.88
N GLU A 412 19.79 20.71 28.34
CA GLU A 412 20.61 21.74 27.71
C GLU A 412 22.06 21.25 27.74
N PRO A 413 22.76 21.20 26.59
CA PRO A 413 24.13 20.71 26.56
C PRO A 413 24.99 21.59 27.47
N ILE A 414 25.65 20.96 28.45
CA ILE A 414 26.52 21.66 29.40
C ILE A 414 27.59 22.40 28.60
N VAL A 415 27.47 23.72 28.55
CA VAL A 415 28.52 24.60 28.02
C VAL A 415 29.68 24.57 29.01
N THR A 416 30.62 23.65 28.80
CA THR A 416 31.90 23.67 29.51
C THR A 416 32.64 24.93 29.09
N GLU A 417 32.81 25.88 30.01
CA GLU A 417 33.66 27.05 29.77
C GLU A 417 35.07 26.60 29.33
N PRO A 418 35.71 27.29 28.37
CA PRO A 418 37.02 26.90 27.89
C PRO A 418 38.06 27.01 29.01
N THR A 419 38.73 25.90 29.30
CA THR A 419 39.87 25.86 30.22
C THR A 419 40.94 26.87 29.75
N PRO A 420 41.41 27.80 30.60
CA PRO A 420 42.43 28.76 30.20
C PRO A 420 43.74 28.05 29.86
N GLU A 421 44.15 28.13 28.61
CA GLU A 421 45.35 27.46 28.09
C GLU A 421 46.62 28.06 28.70
N ALA A 422 47.57 27.19 29.05
CA ALA A 422 48.77 27.59 29.78
C ALA A 422 49.76 28.35 28.88
N VAL A 423 50.17 29.55 29.32
CA VAL A 423 51.18 30.35 28.64
C VAL A 423 52.54 29.64 28.65
N LEU A 424 53.05 29.31 27.46
CA LEU A 424 54.44 28.87 27.23
C LEU A 424 55.20 29.89 26.35
N PRO A 425 56.53 30.01 26.50
CA PRO A 425 57.24 31.25 26.16
C PRO A 425 57.65 31.40 24.68
N THR A 426 57.87 32.65 24.31
CA THR A 426 58.29 33.17 23.00
C THR A 426 59.63 32.65 22.48
N ALA A 427 59.71 32.37 21.17
CA ALA A 427 60.97 32.29 20.41
C ALA A 427 60.82 32.65 18.90
N THR A 428 61.22 33.89 18.55
CA THR A 428 62.08 34.26 17.40
C THR A 428 61.68 33.95 15.93
N ALA A 429 61.09 34.97 15.27
CA ALA A 429 61.40 35.55 13.94
C ALA A 429 61.71 34.71 12.66
N SER A 430 60.79 34.83 11.67
CA SER A 430 61.01 35.36 10.29
C SER A 430 61.67 34.51 9.17
N PRO A 431 61.48 34.83 7.85
CA PRO A 431 60.53 35.77 7.22
C PRO A 431 59.70 35.25 6.00
N THR A 432 58.52 35.86 5.83
CA THR A 432 57.88 36.43 4.62
C THR A 432 58.20 35.94 3.19
N THR A 433 57.13 35.66 2.43
CA THR A 433 56.97 36.15 1.03
C THR A 433 55.52 36.57 0.74
N GLU A 434 55.38 37.79 0.19
CA GLU A 434 54.17 38.48 -0.30
C GLU A 434 53.93 38.19 -1.81
N PRO A 435 52.94 38.80 -2.51
CA PRO A 435 51.60 39.30 -2.12
C PRO A 435 50.50 38.73 -3.08
N THR A 436 49.22 39.14 -3.09
CA THR A 436 48.71 40.28 -3.89
C THR A 436 47.19 40.46 -3.69
N THR A 437 46.72 41.71 -3.72
CA THR A 437 45.34 42.17 -3.53
C THR A 437 44.60 42.44 -4.86
N ALA A 438 43.26 42.38 -4.87
CA ALA A 438 42.37 43.25 -5.66
C ALA A 438 40.87 43.08 -5.26
N PRO A 439 39.97 44.07 -5.49
CA PRO A 439 38.72 44.18 -4.72
C PRO A 439 37.40 44.34 -5.53
N THR A 440 36.32 44.50 -4.76
CA THR A 440 34.94 44.98 -4.97
C THR A 440 34.56 45.71 -6.28
N ALA A 441 33.28 45.54 -6.70
CA ALA A 441 32.59 46.39 -7.68
C ALA A 441 31.14 46.70 -7.24
N ASP A 442 30.62 47.87 -7.65
CA ASP A 442 29.29 48.42 -7.33
C ASP A 442 28.67 49.15 -8.56
N SER A 443 27.33 49.09 -8.65
CA SER A 443 26.27 49.84 -9.41
C SER A 443 26.46 50.62 -10.74
N THR A 444 25.29 50.89 -11.37
CA THR A 444 24.93 51.78 -12.53
C THR A 444 24.95 51.14 -13.95
N ILE A 445 24.00 51.26 -14.93
CA ILE A 445 22.91 52.19 -15.37
C ILE A 445 23.33 53.01 -16.64
N ASP A 446 22.63 53.00 -17.81
CA ASP A 446 21.45 52.22 -18.26
C ASP A 446 21.35 51.91 -19.81
N PRO A 447 20.70 52.67 -20.75
CA PRO A 447 19.90 52.02 -21.81
C PRO A 447 20.28 52.28 -23.29
N THR A 448 19.84 51.38 -24.21
CA THR A 448 19.54 51.75 -25.63
C THR A 448 18.68 50.75 -26.46
N THR A 449 17.59 51.27 -27.03
CA THR A 449 16.94 51.00 -28.36
C THR A 449 16.47 49.60 -28.84
N GLU A 450 15.18 49.60 -29.23
CA GLU A 450 14.40 48.70 -30.11
C GLU A 450 14.82 48.76 -31.62
N PRO A 451 14.30 47.95 -32.60
CA PRO A 451 12.87 47.60 -32.78
C PRO A 451 12.43 46.19 -33.30
N ALA A 452 11.16 45.90 -32.99
CA ALA A 452 10.12 45.06 -33.64
C ALA A 452 10.36 44.18 -34.89
N THR A 453 9.77 42.97 -34.85
CA THR A 453 9.12 42.27 -35.97
C THR A 453 7.85 41.52 -35.51
N GLU A 454 6.84 41.42 -36.39
CA GLU A 454 5.47 40.93 -36.10
C GLU A 454 5.33 39.39 -36.14
N PRO A 455 4.28 38.81 -35.51
CA PRO A 455 3.87 37.41 -35.71
C PRO A 455 2.78 37.27 -36.79
N THR A 456 3.00 36.43 -37.81
CA THR A 456 1.97 36.06 -38.79
C THR A 456 0.98 35.03 -38.25
N THR A 457 -0.31 35.34 -38.32
CA THR A 457 -1.43 34.41 -38.13
C THR A 457 -1.75 33.69 -39.44
N GLU A 458 -1.88 32.36 -39.40
CA GLU A 458 -2.35 31.57 -40.53
C GLU A 458 -3.62 30.79 -40.15
N THR A 459 -4.72 31.04 -40.87
CA THR A 459 -6.03 30.41 -40.65
C THR A 459 -6.31 29.36 -41.73
N VAL A 460 -6.54 28.12 -41.31
CA VAL A 460 -6.96 27.03 -42.21
C VAL A 460 -8.49 26.95 -42.26
N PRO A 461 -9.12 26.93 -43.45
CA PRO A 461 -10.57 26.83 -43.58
C PRO A 461 -11.08 25.38 -43.49
N VAL A 462 -12.27 25.22 -42.91
CA VAL A 462 -13.06 23.97 -42.92
C VAL A 462 -14.27 24.18 -43.81
N THR A 463 -14.52 23.28 -44.77
CA THR A 463 -15.86 22.88 -45.32
C THR A 463 -15.69 21.95 -46.52
N PRO A 464 -16.73 21.19 -46.94
CA PRO A 464 -18.01 20.94 -46.27
C PRO A 464 -18.17 19.50 -45.74
#